data_AF-A0A2V6UM75-F1
#
_entry.id   AF-A0A2V6UM75-F1
#
_cell.length_a   1.000
_cell.length_b   1.000
_cell.length_c   1.000
_cell.angle_alpha   90.00
_cell.angle_beta   90.00
_cell.angle_gamma   90.00
#
_symmetry.space_group_name_H-M   'P 1'
#
loop_
_entity.id
_entity.type
_entity.pdbx_description
1 polymer ?
#
loop_
_entity_poly.entity_id
_entity_poly.type
_entity_poly.pdbx_seq_one_letter_code
_entity_poly.pdbx_strand_id
1 'polypeptide(L)' 'MQVVAFSTPVHPEWRWRIVNYAGEVVEESGRTFRTIAGAVAEGTARLGQLNVVDRSVPPRAYRSTSHLRGR' A
#
# COMPACT_ATOMS: atom_id res chain seq x y z
N MET A 1 -4.42 3.68 -7.25
CA MET A 1 -3.47 2.65 -6.76
C MET A 1 -2.04 3.14 -6.91
N GLN A 2 -1.15 2.72 -6.01
CA GLN A 2 0.25 3.12 -5.97
C GLN A 2 1.15 1.96 -5.59
N VAL A 3 2.39 1.97 -6.07
CA VAL A 3 3.45 1.03 -5.66
C VAL A 3 4.29 1.73 -4.61
N VAL A 4 4.47 1.08 -3.46
CA VAL A 4 5.31 1.56 -2.37
C VAL A 4 6.40 0.54 -2.12
N ALA A 5 7.65 0.97 -2.27
CA ALA A 5 8.79 0.17 -1.81
C ALA A 5 9.08 0.48 -0.35
N PHE A 6 9.37 -0.55 0.43
CA PHE A 6 9.67 -0.44 1.85
C PHE A 6 10.76 -1.44 2.26
N SER A 7 11.50 -1.09 3.30
CA SER A 7 12.40 -1.99 4.03
C SER A 7 12.21 -1.75 5.52
N THR A 8 12.56 -2.72 6.35
CA THR A 8 12.45 -2.59 7.81
C THR A 8 13.81 -2.82 8.46
N PRO A 9 14.07 -2.34 9.68
CA PRO A 9 15.33 -2.62 10.36
C PRO A 9 15.62 -4.12 10.57
N VAL A 10 14.57 -4.95 10.73
CA VAL A 10 14.68 -6.40 10.89
C VAL A 10 14.93 -7.11 9.55
N HIS A 11 14.36 -6.58 8.47
CA HIS A 11 14.51 -7.07 7.10
C HIS A 11 14.95 -5.92 6.19
N PRO A 12 16.28 -5.68 6.10
CA PRO A 12 16.83 -4.53 5.38
C PRO A 12 16.67 -4.65 3.86
N GLU A 13 16.30 -5.83 3.35
CA GLU A 13 15.96 -5.99 1.95
C GLU A 13 14.68 -5.23 1.59
N TRP A 14 14.64 -4.77 0.34
CA TRP A 14 13.49 -4.06 -0.18
C TRP A 14 12.38 -5.02 -0.55
N ARG A 15 11.15 -4.62 -0.27
CA ARG A 15 9.92 -5.23 -0.76
C ARG A 15 9.06 -4.16 -1.39
N TRP A 16 8.14 -4.55 -2.26
CA TRP A 16 7.11 -3.65 -2.76
C TRP A 16 5.74 -4.11 -2.30
N ARG A 17 4.84 -3.15 -2.13
CA ARG A 17 3.41 -3.39 -1.95
C ARG A 17 2.62 -2.48 -2.85
N ILE A 18 1.51 -2.98 -3.38
CA ILE A 18 0.52 -2.17 -4.09
C ILE A 18 -0.56 -1.78 -3.10
N VAL A 19 -0.82 -0.49 -3.02
CA VAL A 19 -1.80 0.09 -2.11
C VAL A 19 -2.89 0.79 -2.91
N ASN A 20 -4.15 0.59 -2.52
CA ASN A 20 -5.27 1.30 -3.12
C ASN A 20 -5.41 2.73 -2.54
N TYR A 21 -6.35 3.50 -3.07
CA TYR A 21 -6.58 4.87 -2.58
C TYR A 21 -7.15 4.92 -1.16
N ALA A 22 -7.80 3.85 -0.68
CA ALA A 22 -8.24 3.74 0.70
C ALA A 22 -7.10 3.40 1.69
N GLY A 23 -5.88 3.14 1.20
CA GLY A 23 -4.71 2.79 2.01
C GLY A 23 -4.60 1.29 2.31
N GLU A 24 -5.44 0.45 1.71
CA GLU A 24 -5.39 -1.00 1.87
C GLU A 24 -4.33 -1.61 0.97
N VAL A 25 -3.63 -2.62 1.48
CA VAL A 25 -2.65 -3.39 0.69
C VAL A 25 -3.40 -4.37 -0.19
N VAL A 26 -3.27 -4.19 -1.50
CA VAL A 26 -3.87 -5.05 -2.53
C VAL A 26 -2.99 -6.27 -2.78
N GLU A 27 -1.68 -6.06 -2.87
CA GLU A 27 -0.70 -7.14 -3.08
C GLU A 27 0.64 -6.74 -2.45
N GLU A 28 1.40 -7.71 -1.95
CA GLU A 28 2.76 -7.55 -1.46
C GLU A 28 3.70 -8.50 -2.20
N SER A 29 4.94 -8.06 -2.45
CA SER A 29 5.98 -8.87 -3.05
C SER A 29 6.35 -10.06 -2.17
N GLY A 30 6.18 -11.28 -2.69
CA GLY A 30 6.66 -12.50 -2.02
C GLY A 30 8.19 -12.66 -2.01
N ARG A 31 8.90 -11.86 -2.81
CA ARG A 31 10.37 -11.84 -2.89
C ARG A 31 10.94 -10.51 -2.41
N THR A 32 12.24 -10.52 -2.13
CA THR A 32 12.99 -9.34 -1.68
C THR A 32 13.97 -8.86 -2.74
N PHE A 33 14.35 -7.59 -2.64
CA PHE A 33 15.22 -6.91 -3.59
C PHE A 33 16.38 -6.24 -2.87
N ARG A 34 17.52 -6.17 -3.54
CA ARG A 34 18.70 -5.47 -3.01
C ARG A 34 18.58 -3.95 -3.13
N THR A 35 17.77 -3.45 -4.05
CA THR A 35 17.63 -2.02 -4.34
C THR A 35 16.17 -1.60 -4.33
N ILE A 36 15.90 -0.37 -3.87
CA ILE A 36 14.57 0.24 -3.94
C ILE A 36 14.06 0.30 -5.38
N ALA A 37 14.96 0.61 -6.33
CA ALA A 37 14.62 0.70 -7.75
C ALA A 37 14.13 -0.64 -8.31
N GLY A 38 14.76 -1.76 -7.93
CA GLY A 38 14.32 -3.10 -8.34
C GLY A 38 12.93 -3.44 -7.80
N ALA A 39 12.67 -3.12 -6.54
CA ALA A 39 11.36 -3.31 -5.92
C ALA A 39 10.27 -2.47 -6.62
N VAL A 40 10.54 -1.19 -6.90
CA VAL A 40 9.59 -0.31 -7.59
C VAL A 40 9.36 -0.76 -9.03
N ALA A 41 10.41 -1.13 -9.78
CA ALA A 41 10.29 -1.56 -11.17
C ALA A 41 9.42 -2.81 -11.30
N GLU A 42 9.56 -3.77 -10.39
CA GLU A 42 8.70 -4.93 -10.41
C GLU A 42 7.28 -4.64 -9.94
N GLY A 43 7.11 -3.90 -8.84
CA GLY A 43 5.79 -3.56 -8.36
C GLY A 43 4.99 -2.77 -9.40
N THR A 44 5.65 -1.91 -10.18
CA THR A 44 5.01 -1.17 -11.29
C THR A 44 4.64 -2.08 -12.44
N ALA A 45 5.49 -3.04 -12.82
CA ALA A 45 5.15 -4.06 -13.81
C ALA A 45 3.95 -4.91 -13.35
N ARG A 46 3.93 -5.32 -12.08
CA ARG A 46 2.84 -6.11 -11.50
C ARG A 46 1.54 -5.33 -11.40
N LEU A 47 1.59 -4.05 -11.04
CA LEU A 47 0.42 -3.17 -11.04
C LEU A 47 -0.20 -3.05 -12.44
N GLY A 48 0.63 -2.96 -13.49
CA GLY A 48 0.15 -2.95 -14.88
C GLY A 48 -0.57 -4.25 -15.27
N GLN A 49 -0.12 -5.40 -14.75
CA GLN A 49 -0.73 -6.71 -15.02
C GLN A 49 -2.03 -6.95 -14.25
N LEU A 50 -2.16 -6.38 -13.05
CA LEU A 50 -3.30 -6.60 -12.17
C LEU A 50 -4.62 -6.12 -12.79
N ASN A 51 -4.60 -5.08 -13.64
CA ASN A 51 -5.77 -4.50 -14.31
C ASN A 51 -6.98 -4.32 -13.36
N VAL A 52 -6.73 -4.00 -12.09
CA VAL A 52 -7.76 -3.88 -11.06
C VAL A 52 -8.34 -2.47 -11.10
N VAL A 53 -9.66 -2.39 -11.26
CA VAL A 53 -10.40 -1.16 -11.03
C VAL A 53 -10.54 -0.96 -9.52
N ASP A 54 -9.90 0.09 -9.01
CA ASP A 54 -10.00 0.46 -7.60
C ASP A 54 -11.42 0.95 -7.29
N ARG A 55 -12.18 0.14 -6.54
CA ARG A 55 -13.52 0.48 -6.04
C ARG A 55 -13.52 0.76 -4.54
N SER A 56 -12.33 0.87 -3.93
CA SER A 56 -12.23 1.14 -2.50
C SER A 56 -12.75 2.54 -2.19
N VAL A 57 -13.47 2.65 -1.07
CA VAL A 57 -13.96 3.94 -0.58
C VAL A 57 -12.98 4.39 0.51
N PRO A 58 -12.36 5.58 0.38
CA PRO A 58 -11.45 6.04 1.41
C PRO A 58 -12.20 6.16 2.74
N PRO A 59 -11.61 5.72 3.86
CA PRO A 59 -12.23 5.87 5.16
C PRO A 59 -12.51 7.35 5.41
N ARG A 60 -13.68 7.65 6.01
CA ARG A 60 -14.06 9.03 6.36
C ARG A 60 -12.93 9.65 7.17
N ALA A 61 -12.34 10.72 6.64
CA ALA A 61 -11.26 11.47 7.28
C ALA A 61 -11.64 12.00 8.69
N TYR A 62 -12.95 12.06 8.99
CA TYR A 62 -13.47 12.49 10.26
C TYR A 62 -14.26 11.38 10.96
N ARG A 63 -13.73 10.87 12.09
CA ARG A 63 -14.53 10.15 13.09
C ARG A 63 -15.32 11.17 13.89
N SER A 64 -16.64 11.16 13.76
CA SER A 64 -17.51 12.01 14.58
C SER A 64 -17.37 11.63 16.05
N THR A 65 -16.82 12.56 16.85
CA THR A 65 -16.75 12.45 18.31
C THR A 65 -18.05 12.91 18.98
N SER A 66 -19.18 12.92 18.27
CA SER A 66 -20.47 13.32 18.82
C SER A 66 -20.88 12.53 20.07
N HIS A 67 -20.44 11.28 20.19
CA HIS A 67 -20.65 10.44 21.37
C HIS A 67 -19.85 10.90 22.60
N LEU A 68 -18.80 11.72 22.43
CA LEU A 68 -18.05 12.35 23.53
C LEU A 68 -18.69 13.67 24.00
N ARG A 69 -19.77 14.12 23.35
CA ARG A 69 -20.45 15.40 23.66
C ARG A 69 -21.67 15.25 24.58
N GLY A 70 -22.01 14.04 25.02
CA GLY A 70 -23.07 13.81 26.00
C GLY A 70 -22.54 13.98 27.43
N ARG A 71 -22.96 15.05 28.11
CA ARG A 71 -22.92 15.18 29.57
C ARG A 71 -24.32 15.01 30.12
#